data_AF-A0A936Q5A4-F1
#
_entry.id   AF-A0A936Q5A4-F1
#
_cell.length_a   1.000
_cell.length_b   1.000
_cell.length_c   1.000
_cell.angle_alpha   90.00
_cell.angle_beta   90.00
_cell.angle_gamma   90.00
#
_symmetry.space_group_name_H-M   'P 1'
#
loop_
_entity.id
_entity.type
_entity.pdbx_description
1 polymer ?
#
loop_
_entity_poly.entity_id
_entity_poly.type
_entity_poly.pdbx_seq_one_letter_code
_entity_poly.pdbx_strand_id
1 'polypeptide(L)'
;MHPLPPVLTGGPPAPNVLIGYLMAWKGIPLAAAPGIMAASAATEATLQALETAAKVAEAAAAAAAGTPGAPAAAAAATAARLAAETAKATSAATNGASIAAAAASGASMHACAQPWPIPPHGPGVVINGSPTVMIGNCPACRMGDTIIEAIGPPNTIMMGCTTVIIGDTGMGGTQGAALSAAAASGAACVET
;
A
#
# COMPACT_ATOMS: atom_id res chain seq x y z
N MET A 1 7.04 -6.84 -9.22
CA MET A 1 6.19 -6.04 -10.13
C MET A 1 4.83 -6.72 -10.19
N HIS A 2 3.82 -6.10 -9.58
CA HIS A 2 2.44 -6.59 -9.61
C HIS A 2 1.85 -6.37 -11.02
N PRO A 3 1.18 -7.37 -11.62
CA PRO A 3 0.40 -7.15 -12.83
C PRO A 3 -0.87 -6.37 -12.48
N LEU A 4 -0.93 -5.12 -12.93
CA LEU A 4 -1.91 -4.08 -12.66
C LEU A 4 -1.64 -3.27 -11.38
N PRO A 5 -1.53 -1.95 -11.50
CA PRO A 5 -1.64 -1.06 -10.36
C PRO A 5 -3.09 -0.98 -9.85
N PRO A 6 -3.31 -0.72 -8.56
CA PRO A 6 -4.60 -0.89 -7.93
C PRO A 6 -5.65 0.09 -8.47
N VAL A 7 -6.80 -0.50 -8.77
CA VAL A 7 -8.09 0.19 -8.75
C VAL A 7 -8.56 0.18 -7.29
N LEU A 8 -8.96 1.33 -6.76
CA LEU A 8 -9.32 1.47 -5.36
C LEU A 8 -10.64 0.77 -5.04
N THR A 9 -10.54 -0.44 -4.53
CA THR A 9 -11.66 -1.21 -3.96
C THR A 9 -11.63 -1.13 -2.44
N GLY A 10 -12.78 -1.19 -1.75
CA GLY A 10 -12.82 -1.37 -0.29
C GLY A 10 -13.65 -0.36 0.49
N GLY A 11 -13.21 -0.08 1.73
CA GLY A 11 -13.97 0.59 2.79
C GLY A 11 -14.00 2.13 2.71
N PRO A 12 -14.87 2.78 3.50
CA PRO A 12 -15.85 3.68 2.94
C PRO A 12 -15.22 4.96 2.38
N PRO A 13 -15.59 5.32 1.13
CA PRO A 13 -15.33 6.64 0.59
C PRO A 13 -16.13 7.72 1.34
N ALA A 14 -15.98 8.98 0.94
CA ALA A 14 -16.64 10.10 1.60
C ALA A 14 -18.17 9.95 1.60
N PRO A 15 -18.86 10.03 2.76
CA PRO A 15 -20.29 9.74 2.87
C PRO A 15 -21.19 10.73 2.10
N ASN A 16 -20.67 11.90 1.76
CA ASN A 16 -21.45 13.05 1.27
C ASN A 16 -20.80 13.82 0.11
N VAL A 17 -19.62 13.39 -0.37
CA VAL A 17 -18.93 14.06 -1.48
C VAL A 17 -18.88 13.10 -2.65
N LEU A 18 -19.58 13.47 -3.72
CA LEU A 18 -19.62 12.72 -4.96
C LEU A 18 -18.73 13.40 -6.01
N ILE A 19 -17.95 12.60 -6.72
CA ILE A 19 -17.18 13.00 -7.89
C ILE A 19 -17.58 12.04 -9.02
N GLY A 20 -18.04 12.58 -10.14
CA GLY A 20 -18.56 11.75 -11.24
C GLY A 20 -19.67 10.77 -10.81
N TYR A 21 -20.54 11.19 -9.89
CA TYR A 21 -21.63 10.39 -9.28
C TYR A 21 -21.20 9.27 -8.32
N LEU A 22 -19.90 9.12 -8.06
CA LEU A 22 -19.34 8.10 -7.17
C LEU A 22 -18.71 8.76 -5.95
N MET A 23 -18.69 8.05 -4.82
CA MET A 23 -18.19 8.60 -3.57
C MET A 23 -16.69 8.85 -3.63
N ALA A 24 -16.26 10.04 -3.22
CA ALA A 24 -14.86 10.47 -3.34
C ALA A 24 -13.94 9.81 -2.32
N TRP A 25 -12.74 9.41 -2.74
CA TRP A 25 -11.73 8.84 -1.84
C TRP A 25 -10.96 9.89 -1.05
N LYS A 26 -10.68 9.53 0.20
CA LYS A 26 -9.94 10.36 1.15
C LYS A 26 -8.62 9.68 1.53
N GLY A 27 -7.53 10.42 1.45
CA GLY A 27 -6.24 9.99 1.96
C GLY A 27 -6.14 10.19 3.46
N ILE A 28 -5.03 9.77 4.04
CA ILE A 28 -4.76 10.05 5.44
C ILE A 28 -4.33 11.50 5.64
N PRO A 29 -4.52 12.08 6.85
CA PRO A 29 -3.91 13.35 7.18
C PRO A 29 -2.40 13.32 6.94
N LEU A 30 -1.86 14.34 6.28
CA LEU A 30 -0.44 14.37 5.86
C LEU A 30 0.54 14.18 7.03
N ALA A 31 0.14 14.57 8.25
CA ALA A 31 0.92 14.37 9.48
C ALA A 31 1.10 12.88 9.85
N ALA A 32 0.19 11.99 9.46
CA ALA A 32 0.28 10.56 9.73
C ALA A 32 1.12 9.80 8.69
N ALA A 33 1.36 10.39 7.52
CA ALA A 33 2.00 9.73 6.39
C ALA A 33 3.45 9.27 6.64
N PRO A 34 4.33 10.07 7.28
CA PRO A 34 5.69 9.65 7.56
C PRO A 34 5.76 8.41 8.47
N GLY A 35 4.86 8.29 9.44
CA GLY A 35 4.83 7.15 10.36
C GLY A 35 4.45 5.85 9.67
N ILE A 36 3.43 5.88 8.81
CA ILE A 36 3.00 4.72 8.02
C ILE A 36 4.08 4.33 6.99
N MET A 37 4.67 5.31 6.29
CA MET A 37 5.76 5.06 5.35
C MET A 37 6.97 4.41 6.03
N ALA A 38 7.41 4.96 7.17
CA ALA A 38 8.56 4.43 7.90
C ALA A 38 8.31 2.99 8.39
N ALA A 39 7.09 2.72 8.90
CA ALA A 39 6.70 1.37 9.31
C ALA A 39 6.71 0.39 8.13
N SER A 40 6.14 0.78 6.98
CA SER A 40 6.10 -0.05 5.78
C SER A 40 7.51 -0.39 5.26
N ALA A 41 8.39 0.62 5.14
CA ALA A 41 9.76 0.43 4.69
C ALA A 41 10.58 -0.47 5.64
N ALA A 42 10.41 -0.31 6.96
CA ALA A 42 11.06 -1.17 7.95
C ALA A 42 10.56 -2.62 7.86
N THR A 43 9.24 -2.82 7.69
CA THR A 43 8.67 -4.17 7.52
C THR A 43 9.11 -4.82 6.22
N GLU A 44 9.14 -4.09 5.11
CA GLU A 44 9.58 -4.59 3.80
C GLU A 44 11.04 -5.04 3.84
N ALA A 45 11.94 -4.23 4.41
CA ALA A 45 13.35 -4.59 4.56
C ALA A 45 13.54 -5.86 5.41
N THR A 46 12.77 -5.98 6.50
CA THR A 46 12.81 -7.17 7.38
C THR A 46 12.32 -8.42 6.66
N LEU A 47 11.21 -8.32 5.93
CA LEU A 47 10.63 -9.43 5.19
C LEU A 47 11.54 -9.88 4.05
N GLN A 48 12.13 -8.94 3.31
CA GLN A 48 13.09 -9.25 2.25
C GLN A 48 14.33 -9.97 2.80
N ALA A 49 14.83 -9.58 3.98
CA ALA A 49 15.94 -10.26 4.64
C ALA A 49 15.58 -11.70 5.04
N LEU A 50 14.39 -11.92 5.61
CA LEU A 50 13.91 -13.25 6.01
C LEU A 50 13.65 -14.17 4.81
N GLU A 51 13.08 -13.65 3.71
CA GLU A 51 12.91 -14.43 2.49
C GLU A 51 14.25 -14.80 1.84
N THR A 52 15.22 -13.89 1.91
CA THR A 52 16.59 -14.18 1.44
C THR A 52 17.23 -15.26 2.30
N ALA A 53 17.08 -15.18 3.63
CA ALA A 53 17.57 -16.20 4.55
C ALA A 53 16.92 -17.58 4.31
N ALA A 54 15.61 -17.62 4.04
CA ALA A 54 14.91 -18.86 3.70
C ALA A 54 15.45 -19.48 2.41
N LYS A 55 15.65 -18.70 1.35
CA LYS A 55 16.25 -19.16 0.08
C LYS A 55 17.66 -19.70 0.27
N VAL A 56 18.48 -19.05 1.09
CA VAL A 56 19.84 -19.53 1.42
C VAL A 56 19.79 -20.84 2.19
N ALA A 57 18.85 -20.98 3.14
CA ALA A 57 18.70 -22.22 3.91
C ALA A 57 18.19 -23.39 3.03
N GLU A 58 17.29 -23.13 2.08
CA GLU A 58 16.84 -24.12 1.09
C GLU A 58 17.98 -24.56 0.17
N ALA A 59 18.83 -23.63 -0.30
CA ALA A 59 20.01 -23.95 -1.10
C ALA A 59 21.03 -24.78 -0.29
N ALA A 60 21.22 -24.46 0.99
CA ALA A 60 22.07 -25.25 1.88
C ALA A 60 21.51 -26.66 2.11
N ALA A 61 20.19 -26.81 2.24
CA ALA A 61 19.53 -28.12 2.33
C ALA A 61 19.72 -28.95 1.05
N ALA A 62 19.60 -28.33 -0.12
CA ALA A 62 19.86 -28.99 -1.41
C ALA A 62 21.32 -29.44 -1.52
N ALA A 63 22.28 -28.60 -1.12
CA ALA A 63 23.70 -28.92 -1.14
C ALA A 63 24.08 -30.05 -0.17
N ALA A 64 23.38 -30.17 0.96
CA ALA A 64 23.61 -31.20 1.96
C ALA A 64 23.00 -32.58 1.61
N ALA A 65 22.24 -32.68 0.51
CA ALA A 65 21.57 -33.92 0.11
C ALA A 65 22.57 -35.09 -0.02
N GLY A 66 22.24 -36.24 0.58
CA GLY A 66 23.11 -37.43 0.60
C GLY A 66 24.24 -37.41 1.64
N THR A 67 24.39 -36.33 2.40
CA THR A 67 25.32 -36.26 3.53
C THR A 67 24.62 -36.64 4.86
N PRO A 68 25.36 -37.05 5.90
CA PRO A 68 24.80 -37.22 7.25
C PRO A 68 24.15 -35.94 7.82
N GLY A 69 24.51 -34.75 7.31
CA GLY A 69 23.97 -33.46 7.71
C GLY A 69 22.64 -33.08 7.04
N ALA A 70 22.16 -33.84 6.05
CA ALA A 70 20.94 -33.53 5.31
C ALA A 70 19.70 -33.28 6.20
N PRO A 71 19.45 -34.06 7.27
CA PRO A 71 18.29 -33.82 8.13
C PRO A 71 18.35 -32.48 8.87
N ALA A 72 19.53 -32.08 9.34
CA ALA A 72 19.72 -30.81 10.04
C ALA A 72 19.55 -29.61 9.09
N ALA A 73 20.06 -29.71 7.85
CA ALA A 73 19.92 -28.66 6.86
C ALA A 73 18.45 -28.48 6.39
N ALA A 74 17.71 -29.59 6.19
CA ALA A 74 16.29 -29.54 5.87
C ALA A 74 15.44 -28.95 7.01
N ALA A 75 15.77 -29.27 8.26
CA ALA A 75 15.11 -28.67 9.43
C ALA A 75 15.37 -27.16 9.51
N ALA A 76 16.60 -26.71 9.24
CA ALA A 76 16.96 -25.29 9.19
C ALA A 76 16.21 -24.54 8.07
N ALA A 77 16.07 -25.13 6.88
CA ALA A 77 15.28 -24.56 5.79
C ALA A 77 13.80 -24.42 6.16
N THR A 78 13.22 -25.45 6.78
CA THR A 78 11.83 -25.43 7.25
C THR A 78 11.62 -24.36 8.32
N ALA A 79 12.54 -24.24 9.28
CA ALA A 79 12.49 -23.22 10.32
C ALA A 79 12.60 -21.80 9.75
N ALA A 80 13.49 -21.57 8.78
CA ALA A 80 13.65 -20.28 8.12
C ALA A 80 12.38 -19.88 7.36
N ARG A 81 11.73 -20.82 6.67
CA ARG A 81 10.44 -20.58 6.01
C ARG A 81 9.34 -20.25 7.02
N LEU A 82 9.25 -21.00 8.12
CA LEU A 82 8.27 -20.72 9.17
C LEU A 82 8.49 -19.34 9.82
N ALA A 83 9.74 -18.92 10.00
CA ALA A 83 10.07 -17.59 10.53
C ALA A 83 9.65 -16.49 9.55
N ALA A 84 9.89 -16.66 8.25
CA ALA A 84 9.45 -15.71 7.23
C ALA A 84 7.92 -15.59 7.18
N GLU A 85 7.19 -16.71 7.15
CA GLU A 85 5.73 -16.71 7.11
C GLU A 85 5.11 -16.14 8.40
N THR A 86 5.72 -16.42 9.56
CA THR A 86 5.29 -15.84 10.84
C THR A 86 5.48 -14.32 10.85
N ALA A 87 6.63 -13.83 10.37
CA ALA A 87 6.89 -12.40 10.27
C ALA A 87 5.91 -11.70 9.33
N LYS A 88 5.56 -12.32 8.18
CA LYS A 88 4.53 -11.79 7.27
C LYS A 88 3.18 -11.64 7.97
N ALA A 89 2.73 -12.67 8.68
CA ALA A 89 1.48 -12.63 9.42
C ALA A 89 1.47 -11.55 10.52
N THR A 90 2.58 -11.41 11.26
CA THR A 90 2.72 -10.35 12.28
C THR A 90 2.72 -8.96 11.66
N SER A 91 3.50 -8.73 10.59
CA SER A 91 3.53 -7.43 9.90
C SER A 91 2.18 -7.05 9.32
N ALA A 92 1.49 -7.99 8.66
CA ALA A 92 0.14 -7.76 8.12
C ALA A 92 -0.85 -7.38 9.22
N ALA A 93 -0.79 -8.02 10.39
CA ALA A 93 -1.65 -7.69 11.53
C ALA A 93 -1.31 -6.30 12.12
N THR A 94 -0.04 -5.99 12.37
CA THR A 94 0.37 -4.72 12.98
C THR A 94 0.12 -3.53 12.06
N ASN A 95 0.49 -3.63 10.77
CA ASN A 95 0.24 -2.59 9.80
C ASN A 95 -1.25 -2.49 9.44
N GLY A 96 -1.96 -3.62 9.38
CA GLY A 96 -3.41 -3.62 9.19
C GLY A 96 -4.15 -2.86 10.30
N ALA A 97 -3.67 -2.94 11.54
CA ALA A 97 -4.23 -2.18 12.66
C ALA A 97 -3.97 -0.67 12.53
N SER A 98 -2.79 -0.23 12.08
CA SER A 98 -2.50 1.20 11.87
C SER A 98 -3.32 1.77 10.71
N ILE A 99 -3.53 0.98 9.66
CA ILE A 99 -4.39 1.31 8.53
C ILE A 99 -5.86 1.42 8.95
N ALA A 100 -6.36 0.46 9.73
CA ALA A 100 -7.71 0.51 10.27
C ALA A 100 -7.92 1.75 11.18
N ALA A 101 -6.91 2.12 11.96
CA ALA A 101 -6.96 3.33 12.78
C ALA A 101 -7.03 4.60 11.92
N ALA A 102 -6.28 4.65 10.82
CA ALA A 102 -6.35 5.75 9.86
C ALA A 102 -7.74 5.87 9.22
N ALA A 103 -8.38 4.75 8.93
CA ALA A 103 -9.75 4.71 8.43
C ALA A 103 -10.77 5.22 9.45
N ALA A 104 -10.61 4.81 10.72
CA ALA A 104 -11.43 5.32 11.82
C ALA A 104 -11.28 6.84 12.01
N SER A 105 -10.12 7.40 11.63
CA SER A 105 -9.89 8.85 11.59
C SER A 105 -10.44 9.57 10.35
N GLY A 106 -11.10 8.85 9.44
CA GLY A 106 -11.79 9.41 8.29
C GLY A 106 -11.13 9.15 6.93
N ALA A 107 -10.00 8.45 6.86
CA ALA A 107 -9.41 8.05 5.58
C ALA A 107 -10.19 6.90 4.93
N SER A 108 -10.13 6.80 3.61
CA SER A 108 -10.68 5.66 2.86
C SER A 108 -9.67 4.50 2.86
N MET A 109 -10.17 3.26 2.83
CA MET A 109 -9.33 2.06 2.88
C MET A 109 -9.43 1.24 1.60
N HIS A 110 -8.28 1.03 0.96
CA HIS A 110 -8.14 0.05 -0.10
C HIS A 110 -8.13 -1.37 0.47
N ALA A 111 -8.65 -2.35 -0.26
CA ALA A 111 -8.52 -3.77 0.03
C ALA A 111 -7.81 -4.47 -1.14
N CYS A 112 -6.56 -4.83 -0.94
CA CYS A 112 -5.76 -5.53 -1.93
C CYS A 112 -5.81 -7.05 -1.69
N ALA A 113 -6.42 -7.76 -2.64
CA ALA A 113 -6.54 -9.22 -2.60
C ALA A 113 -5.31 -9.95 -3.16
N GLN A 114 -4.27 -9.21 -3.57
CA GLN A 114 -3.08 -9.83 -4.14
C GLN A 114 -2.38 -10.71 -3.12
N PRO A 115 -2.20 -11.99 -3.45
CA PRO A 115 -1.30 -12.83 -2.68
C PRO A 115 0.15 -12.41 -2.99
N TRP A 116 0.80 -11.80 -2.01
CA TRP A 116 2.16 -12.24 -1.70
C TRP A 116 2.00 -13.61 -1.00
N PRO A 117 3.00 -14.52 -0.90
CA PRO A 117 2.77 -15.82 -0.25
C PRO A 117 1.91 -15.63 1.02
N ILE A 118 0.79 -16.37 1.12
CA ILE A 118 -0.33 -16.13 2.05
C ILE A 118 0.21 -15.54 3.36
N PRO A 119 -0.17 -14.31 3.77
CA PRO A 119 -1.45 -13.62 3.53
C PRO A 119 -1.49 -12.63 2.35
N PRO A 120 -2.69 -12.22 1.89
CA PRO A 120 -2.83 -11.14 0.92
C PRO A 120 -2.30 -9.80 1.47
N HIS A 121 -1.98 -8.86 0.57
CA HIS A 121 -1.52 -7.51 0.91
C HIS A 121 -2.46 -6.79 1.89
N GLY A 122 -3.77 -7.06 1.80
CA GLY A 122 -4.74 -6.67 2.81
C GLY A 122 -5.16 -5.21 2.69
N PRO A 123 -5.50 -4.54 3.81
CA PRO A 123 -5.99 -3.19 3.76
C PRO A 123 -4.86 -2.21 3.38
N GLY A 124 -5.20 -1.07 2.78
CA GLY A 124 -4.25 -0.02 2.41
C GLY A 124 -4.84 1.38 2.50
N VAL A 125 -3.98 2.39 2.59
CA VAL A 125 -4.38 3.81 2.66
C VAL A 125 -3.53 4.67 1.74
N VAL A 126 -4.11 5.76 1.25
CA VAL A 126 -3.42 6.75 0.41
C VAL A 126 -2.68 7.75 1.29
N ILE A 127 -1.37 7.86 1.08
CA ILE A 127 -0.46 8.60 1.98
C ILE A 127 -0.09 10.01 1.51
N ASN A 128 -0.35 10.34 0.24
CA ASN A 128 0.08 11.57 -0.42
C ASN A 128 -1.06 12.18 -1.29
N GLY A 129 -2.27 12.23 -0.73
CA GLY A 129 -3.40 12.92 -1.37
C GLY A 129 -3.16 14.42 -1.60
N SER A 130 -4.12 15.11 -2.20
CA SER A 130 -4.00 16.53 -2.58
C SER A 130 -3.59 17.43 -1.41
N PRO A 131 -2.60 18.32 -1.59
CA PRO A 131 -2.20 19.28 -0.57
C PRO A 131 -3.18 20.46 -0.42
N THR A 132 -4.14 20.63 -1.35
CA THR A 132 -5.00 21.81 -1.42
C THR A 132 -6.48 21.50 -1.40
N VAL A 133 -6.89 20.29 -1.80
CA VAL A 133 -8.29 19.88 -1.82
C VAL A 133 -8.54 18.87 -0.70
N MET A 134 -9.40 19.26 0.23
CA MET A 134 -9.78 18.46 1.39
C MET A 134 -11.22 17.97 1.25
N ILE A 135 -11.45 16.70 1.54
CA ILE A 135 -12.76 16.04 1.58
C ILE A 135 -12.94 15.46 2.97
N GLY A 136 -13.91 15.98 3.74
CA GLY A 136 -14.10 15.55 5.13
C GLY A 136 -12.86 15.75 5.99
N ASN A 137 -12.15 16.88 5.81
CA ASN A 137 -10.91 17.22 6.51
C ASN A 137 -9.71 16.29 6.22
N CYS A 138 -9.81 15.46 5.18
CA CYS A 138 -8.77 14.57 4.70
C CYS A 138 -8.36 14.95 3.27
N PRO A 139 -7.09 14.79 2.86
CA PRO A 139 -6.66 15.05 1.49
C PRO A 139 -7.46 14.27 0.46
N ALA A 140 -7.88 14.89 -0.63
CA ALA A 140 -8.56 14.20 -1.72
C ALA A 140 -7.59 13.29 -2.50
N CYS A 141 -7.96 12.04 -2.73
CA CYS A 141 -7.14 11.09 -3.49
C CYS A 141 -7.24 11.30 -5.00
N ARG A 142 -6.16 10.99 -5.71
CA ARG A 142 -6.00 11.19 -7.16
C ARG A 142 -5.23 10.05 -7.78
N MET A 143 -5.41 9.88 -9.09
CA MET A 143 -4.57 9.00 -9.89
C MET A 143 -3.10 9.40 -9.73
N GLY A 144 -2.22 8.45 -9.44
CA GLY A 144 -0.82 8.72 -9.18
C GLY A 144 -0.47 8.86 -7.69
N ASP A 145 -1.46 9.04 -6.80
CA ASP A 145 -1.17 8.98 -5.36
C ASP A 145 -0.80 7.54 -4.96
N THR A 146 0.08 7.44 -3.97
CA THR A 146 0.68 6.24 -3.41
C THR A 146 -0.22 5.62 -2.34
N ILE A 147 -0.43 4.33 -2.45
CA ILE A 147 -1.10 3.49 -1.46
C ILE A 147 -0.03 2.70 -0.72
N ILE A 148 -0.11 2.71 0.60
CA ILE A 148 0.61 1.78 1.48
C ILE A 148 -0.37 0.73 1.98
N GLU A 149 -0.03 -0.53 1.75
CA GLU A 149 -0.81 -1.70 2.16
C GLU A 149 -0.22 -2.30 3.44
N ALA A 150 -0.98 -3.16 4.12
CA ALA A 150 -0.54 -3.79 5.36
C ALA A 150 0.74 -4.60 5.16
N ILE A 151 0.90 -5.20 3.98
CA ILE A 151 2.12 -5.88 3.59
C ILE A 151 2.29 -5.76 2.06
N GLY A 152 3.54 -5.75 1.62
CA GLY A 152 3.88 -5.60 0.21
C GLY A 152 4.46 -4.21 -0.11
N PRO A 153 4.95 -4.03 -1.34
CA PRO A 153 5.54 -2.77 -1.77
C PRO A 153 4.47 -1.67 -1.91
N PRO A 154 4.85 -0.38 -1.85
CA PRO A 154 3.96 0.72 -2.19
C PRO A 154 3.36 0.57 -3.59
N ASN A 155 2.07 0.87 -3.72
CA ASN A 155 1.35 0.84 -4.99
C ASN A 155 0.92 2.26 -5.41
N THR A 156 0.52 2.43 -6.68
CA THR A 156 0.08 3.72 -7.22
C THR A 156 -1.32 3.60 -7.78
N ILE A 157 -2.21 4.55 -7.49
CA ILE A 157 -3.56 4.56 -8.05
C ILE A 157 -3.48 4.85 -9.55
N MET A 158 -4.13 4.05 -10.39
CA MET A 158 -4.03 4.24 -11.84
C MET A 158 -5.30 4.61 -12.57
N MET A 159 -6.43 4.63 -11.88
CA MET A 159 -7.66 5.12 -12.45
C MET A 159 -8.34 6.06 -11.46
N GLY A 160 -8.81 7.18 -11.99
CA GLY A 160 -9.71 8.11 -11.31
C GLY A 160 -10.86 8.49 -12.23
N CYS A 161 -11.74 9.35 -11.73
CA CYS A 161 -12.82 9.96 -12.48
C CYS A 161 -12.26 10.81 -13.63
N THR A 162 -12.58 10.45 -14.87
CA THR A 162 -12.08 11.13 -16.07
C THR A 162 -12.68 12.53 -16.29
N THR A 163 -13.74 12.88 -15.55
CA THR A 163 -14.45 14.16 -15.69
C THR A 163 -14.05 15.20 -14.64
N VAL A 164 -13.28 14.82 -13.61
CA VAL A 164 -12.87 15.72 -12.52
C VAL A 164 -11.38 15.60 -12.27
N ILE A 165 -10.70 16.75 -12.35
CA ILE A 165 -9.26 16.89 -12.08
C ILE A 165 -9.07 17.70 -10.78
N ILE A 166 -8.27 17.16 -9.86
CA ILE A 166 -7.89 17.78 -8.59
C ILE A 166 -6.45 18.28 -8.71
N GLY A 167 -6.26 19.59 -8.53
CA GLY A 167 -4.96 20.24 -8.65
C GLY A 167 -4.04 20.07 -7.44
N ASP A 168 -2.74 20.28 -7.67
CA ASP A 168 -1.68 20.33 -6.65
C ASP A 168 -1.36 21.74 -6.14
N THR A 169 -1.76 22.77 -6.90
CA THR A 169 -1.39 24.16 -6.62
C THR A 169 -2.60 24.95 -6.14
N GLY A 170 -2.44 25.69 -5.04
CA GLY A 170 -3.46 26.62 -4.56
C GLY A 170 -3.74 27.72 -5.58
N MET A 171 -4.84 28.46 -5.41
CA MET A 171 -5.37 29.47 -6.34
C MET A 171 -4.42 30.66 -6.66
N GLY A 172 -3.12 30.60 -6.32
CA GLY A 172 -2.10 31.62 -6.60
C GLY A 172 -0.77 31.10 -7.21
N GLY A 173 -0.64 29.81 -7.55
CA GLY A 173 0.54 29.26 -8.22
C GLY A 173 0.54 29.53 -9.74
N THR A 174 1.69 29.50 -10.40
CA THR A 174 1.82 29.67 -11.87
C THR A 174 1.08 28.54 -12.61
N GLN A 175 -0.18 28.79 -12.98
CA GLN A 175 -1.16 27.78 -13.40
C GLN A 175 -0.77 27.01 -14.69
N GLY A 176 -0.03 27.62 -15.62
CA GLY A 176 0.17 27.04 -16.97
C GLY A 176 0.93 25.70 -17.01
N ALA A 177 2.02 25.55 -16.26
CA ALA A 177 2.79 24.30 -16.23
C ALA A 177 2.17 23.26 -15.29
N ALA A 178 1.59 23.71 -14.17
CA ALA A 178 0.94 22.86 -13.17
C ALA A 178 -0.35 22.19 -13.69
N LEU A 179 -1.15 22.87 -14.53
CA LEU A 179 -2.34 22.25 -15.15
C LEU A 179 -1.98 21.13 -16.13
N SER A 180 -0.85 21.20 -16.84
CA SER A 180 -0.44 20.16 -17.80
C SER A 180 0.02 18.86 -17.11
N ALA A 181 0.70 18.98 -15.96
CA ALA A 181 1.08 17.83 -15.14
C ALA A 181 -0.13 17.28 -14.34
N ALA A 182 -0.97 18.15 -13.78
CA ALA A 182 -2.19 17.75 -13.08
C ALA A 182 -3.23 17.12 -14.01
N ALA A 183 -3.27 17.45 -15.30
CA ALA A 183 -4.12 16.76 -16.27
C ALA A 183 -3.67 15.31 -16.53
N ALA A 184 -2.38 14.99 -16.33
CA ALA A 184 -1.82 13.65 -16.52
C ALA A 184 -1.94 12.76 -15.27
N SER A 185 -2.12 13.34 -14.07
CA SER A 185 -2.14 12.61 -12.77
C SER A 185 -3.08 13.23 -11.72
N GLY A 186 -4.12 13.96 -12.12
CA GLY A 186 -5.01 14.66 -11.18
C GLY A 186 -6.43 14.10 -11.16
N ALA A 187 -6.71 13.05 -11.93
CA ALA A 187 -8.02 12.45 -11.99
C ALA A 187 -8.48 12.03 -10.58
N ALA A 188 -9.62 12.57 -10.14
CA ALA A 188 -10.12 12.40 -8.79
C ALA A 188 -10.50 10.94 -8.51
N CYS A 189 -10.04 10.37 -7.40
CA CYS A 189 -10.35 8.99 -7.07
C CYS A 189 -11.74 8.85 -6.46
N VAL A 190 -12.45 7.82 -6.90
CA VAL A 190 -13.83 7.51 -6.51
C VAL A 190 -13.99 6.02 -6.28
N GLU A 191 -15.05 5.64 -5.58
CA GLU A 191 -15.46 4.23 -5.45
C GLU A 191 -15.59 3.58 -6.83
N THR A 192 -15.00 2.40 -7.00
CA THR A 192 -15.06 1.61 -8.25
C THR A 192 -15.83 0.32 -8.07
#